data_AF-A0A6N6JJM4-F1
#
_entry.id   AF-A0A6N6JJM4-F1
#
_cell.length_a   1.000
_cell.length_b   1.000
_cell.length_c   1.000
_cell.angle_alpha   90.00
_cell.angle_beta   90.00
_cell.angle_gamma   90.00
#
_symmetry.space_group_name_H-M   'P 1'
#
loop_
_entity.id
_entity.type
_entity.pdbx_description
1 polymer ?
#
loop_
_entity_poly.entity_id
_entity_poly.type
_entity_poly.pdbx_seq_one_letter_code
_entity_poly.pdbx_strand_id
1 'polypeptide(L)'
;MTTILASEVQAAFQSPDADVETVLRLAAKGLIAVGTGEDLLGPDPHDWLDLIPVFATQNERAREIAALTHTDVIGTSKLTLRKLMNSSRKTGDKLEVSLEIMQGTFVQEIKASGDRRIDDPEILAQEFMAAVRAFGDANPGDAKSLVLAGLAEQGIEPSDLHLDMTVDEALELGVFFSRVRTVTQGKGMLWQELKKRVRKSNIPSAVVVGDVAKFLPTTVERKGSELNDMHLATLAPYADVTFVDKRMHHAFRQAFRKNKSLEEICNRVERASSYRDIPQIVDSL
;
A
#
# COMPACT_ATOMS: atom_id res chain seq x y z
N MET A 1 19.68 -7.46 1.37
CA MET A 1 18.93 -6.66 2.37
C MET A 1 17.53 -7.26 2.51
N THR A 2 17.15 -7.69 3.71
CA THR A 2 15.83 -8.32 3.96
C THR A 2 14.87 -7.26 4.46
N THR A 3 13.74 -7.07 3.77
CA THR A 3 12.68 -6.14 4.23
C THR A 3 11.77 -6.83 5.25
N ILE A 4 11.02 -6.04 6.05
CA ILE A 4 9.99 -6.55 6.97
C ILE A 4 9.07 -7.55 6.28
N LEU A 5 8.46 -7.11 5.18
CA LEU A 5 7.55 -7.95 4.42
C LEU A 5 8.24 -9.20 3.86
N ALA A 6 9.51 -9.12 3.45
CA ALA A 6 10.23 -10.30 2.96
C ALA A 6 10.41 -11.37 4.06
N SER A 7 10.72 -10.95 5.30
CA SER A 7 10.82 -11.86 6.45
C SER A 7 9.47 -12.43 6.85
N GLU A 8 8.42 -11.60 6.90
CA GLU A 8 7.07 -12.03 7.23
C GLU A 8 6.53 -13.04 6.22
N VAL A 9 6.67 -12.76 4.93
CA VAL A 9 6.27 -13.67 3.85
C VAL A 9 7.04 -14.99 3.94
N GLN A 10 8.34 -14.93 4.21
CA GLN A 10 9.15 -16.15 4.38
C GLN A 10 8.69 -16.98 5.58
N ALA A 11 8.41 -16.33 6.71
CA ALA A 11 7.90 -16.99 7.90
C ALA A 11 6.51 -17.63 7.65
N ALA A 12 5.57 -16.87 7.08
CA ALA A 12 4.24 -17.38 6.72
C ALA A 12 4.29 -18.52 5.70
N PHE A 13 5.21 -18.45 4.73
CA PHE A 13 5.38 -19.51 3.74
C PHE A 13 5.91 -20.82 4.35
N GLN A 14 6.83 -20.71 5.32
CA GLN A 14 7.40 -21.85 6.04
C GLN A 14 6.45 -22.41 7.10
N SER A 15 5.49 -21.62 7.57
CA SER A 15 4.50 -22.02 8.58
C SER A 15 3.09 -21.56 8.17
N PRO A 16 2.45 -22.23 7.20
CA PRO A 16 1.17 -21.77 6.60
C PRO A 16 0.00 -21.66 7.59
N ASP A 17 0.00 -22.51 8.62
CA ASP A 17 -1.04 -22.55 9.66
C ASP A 17 -0.72 -21.63 10.85
N ALA A 18 0.41 -20.89 10.80
CA ALA A 18 0.76 -19.93 11.83
C ALA A 18 -0.20 -18.74 11.83
N ASP A 19 -0.59 -18.33 13.02
CA ASP A 19 -1.26 -17.05 13.26
C ASP A 19 -0.30 -15.87 13.10
N VAL A 20 -0.86 -14.67 13.12
CA VAL A 20 -0.11 -13.42 12.92
C VAL A 20 0.98 -13.21 13.99
N GLU A 21 0.73 -13.60 15.24
CA GLU A 21 1.71 -13.52 16.33
C GLU A 21 2.89 -14.47 16.12
N THR A 22 2.62 -15.70 15.67
CA THR A 22 3.66 -16.66 15.37
C THR A 22 4.50 -16.21 14.17
N VAL A 23 3.86 -15.70 13.11
CA VAL A 23 4.57 -15.13 11.94
C VAL A 23 5.44 -13.94 12.38
N LEU A 24 4.91 -13.03 13.20
CA LEU A 24 5.65 -11.90 13.76
C LEU A 24 6.95 -12.35 14.45
N ARG A 25 6.83 -13.28 15.40
CA ARG A 25 7.98 -13.80 16.16
C ARG A 25 9.01 -14.50 15.27
N LEU A 26 8.56 -15.23 14.25
CA LEU A 26 9.45 -15.90 13.30
C LEU A 26 10.15 -14.89 12.38
N ALA A 27 9.43 -13.88 11.89
CA ALA A 27 9.96 -12.82 11.05
C ALA A 27 11.00 -11.97 11.79
N ALA A 28 10.74 -11.64 13.05
CA ALA A 28 11.63 -10.82 13.90
C ALA A 28 13.06 -11.37 13.97
N LYS A 29 13.23 -12.70 13.98
CA LYS A 29 14.55 -13.37 14.01
C LYS A 29 15.43 -13.03 12.80
N GLY A 30 14.83 -12.67 11.66
CA GLY A 30 15.54 -12.35 10.42
C GLY A 30 15.65 -10.85 10.12
N LEU A 31 15.11 -9.98 10.99
CA LEU A 31 15.02 -8.54 10.72
C LEU A 31 16.13 -7.71 11.33
N ILE A 32 16.62 -8.10 12.51
CA ILE A 32 17.69 -7.36 13.18
C ILE A 32 19.03 -7.99 12.78
N ALA A 33 19.76 -7.28 11.93
CA ALA A 33 21.18 -7.52 11.69
C ALA A 33 21.98 -6.50 12.51
N VAL A 34 22.91 -6.99 13.33
CA VAL A 34 23.84 -6.14 14.09
C VAL A 34 25.17 -6.12 13.33
N GLY A 35 25.68 -4.92 13.09
CA GLY A 35 26.94 -4.69 12.38
C GLY A 35 27.51 -3.31 12.72
N THR A 36 28.66 -3.01 12.15
CA THR A 36 29.29 -1.70 12.21
C THR A 36 28.57 -0.70 11.30
N GLY A 37 28.84 0.60 11.45
CA GLY A 37 28.35 1.61 10.51
C GLY A 37 28.85 1.39 9.08
N GLU A 38 30.04 0.80 8.92
CA GLU A 38 30.59 0.38 7.63
C GLU A 38 29.78 -0.77 7.03
N ASP A 39 29.34 -1.74 7.84
CA ASP A 39 28.46 -2.83 7.38
C ASP A 39 27.09 -2.32 6.90
N LEU A 40 26.59 -1.23 7.49
CA LEU A 40 25.33 -0.58 7.09
C LEU A 40 25.48 0.18 5.76
N LEU A 41 26.56 0.97 5.63
CA LEU A 41 26.79 1.80 4.45
C LEU A 41 27.28 0.98 3.25
N GLY A 42 27.86 -0.18 3.51
CA GLY A 42 28.52 -1.00 2.51
C GLY A 42 29.95 -0.54 2.22
N PRO A 43 30.67 -1.25 1.33
CA PRO A 43 32.06 -0.96 1.03
C PRO A 43 32.28 0.42 0.40
N ASP A 44 31.26 0.97 -0.25
CA ASP A 44 31.32 2.24 -0.98
C ASP A 44 30.21 3.20 -0.51
N PRO A 45 30.41 3.92 0.62
CA PRO A 45 29.39 4.82 1.18
C PRO A 45 28.99 5.98 0.25
N HIS A 46 29.83 6.30 -0.74
CA HIS A 46 29.59 7.38 -1.69
C HIS A 46 28.48 7.03 -2.68
N ASP A 47 28.23 5.74 -2.93
CA ASP A 47 27.13 5.27 -3.78
C ASP A 47 25.76 5.76 -3.25
N TRP A 48 25.63 6.00 -1.95
CA TRP A 48 24.43 6.59 -1.36
C TRP A 48 24.13 8.00 -1.87
N LEU A 49 25.17 8.79 -2.19
CA LEU A 49 25.00 10.13 -2.76
C LEU A 49 24.48 10.03 -4.20
N ASP A 50 24.94 9.02 -4.95
CA ASP A 50 24.48 8.75 -6.32
C ASP A 50 23.01 8.27 -6.36
N LEU A 51 22.48 7.78 -5.23
CA LEU A 51 21.06 7.43 -5.08
C LEU A 51 20.16 8.62 -4.75
N ILE A 52 20.70 9.79 -4.39
CA ILE A 52 19.88 10.98 -4.06
C ILE A 52 18.92 11.34 -5.21
N PRO A 53 19.36 11.44 -6.48
CA PRO A 53 18.45 11.69 -7.60
C PRO A 53 17.37 10.62 -7.74
N VAL A 54 17.73 9.34 -7.49
CA VAL A 54 16.79 8.22 -7.55
C VAL A 54 15.70 8.36 -6.49
N PHE A 55 16.07 8.71 -5.25
CA PHE A 55 15.10 8.94 -4.17
C PHE A 55 14.23 10.17 -4.44
N ALA A 56 14.78 11.22 -5.04
CA ALA A 56 14.00 12.39 -5.44
C ALA A 56 12.91 12.02 -6.46
N THR A 57 13.28 11.28 -7.52
CA THR A 57 12.33 10.79 -8.53
C THR A 57 11.30 9.82 -7.94
N GLN A 58 11.69 8.95 -7.02
CA GLN A 58 10.74 8.07 -6.32
C GLN A 58 9.72 8.86 -5.49
N ASN A 59 10.17 9.94 -4.83
CA ASN A 59 9.31 10.81 -4.04
C ASN A 59 8.39 11.68 -4.91
N GLU A 60 8.82 12.07 -6.11
CA GLU A 60 7.94 12.66 -7.15
C GLU A 60 6.83 11.68 -7.53
N ARG A 61 7.18 10.46 -7.94
CA ARG A 61 6.21 9.41 -8.25
C ARG A 61 5.26 9.09 -7.10
N ALA A 62 5.76 9.05 -5.86
CA ALA A 62 4.93 8.79 -4.70
C ALA A 62 3.87 9.89 -4.51
N ARG A 63 4.21 11.16 -4.78
CA ARG A 63 3.24 12.28 -4.76
C ARG A 63 2.19 12.14 -5.84
N GLU A 64 2.59 11.81 -7.07
CA GLU A 64 1.67 11.59 -8.20
C GLU A 64 0.69 10.45 -7.90
N ILE A 65 1.19 9.32 -7.41
CA ILE A 65 0.37 8.16 -7.03
C ILE A 65 -0.59 8.53 -5.91
N ALA A 66 -0.13 9.22 -4.86
CA ALA A 66 -0.98 9.65 -3.76
C ALA A 66 -2.10 10.59 -4.21
N ALA A 67 -1.82 11.46 -5.19
CA ALA A 67 -2.82 12.37 -5.75
C ALA A 67 -3.92 11.63 -6.52
N LEU A 68 -3.58 10.54 -7.22
CA LEU A 68 -4.51 9.75 -8.03
C LEU A 68 -5.28 8.66 -7.24
N THR A 69 -4.66 8.07 -6.22
CA THR A 69 -5.19 6.85 -5.55
C THR A 69 -6.41 7.14 -4.65
N HIS A 70 -6.55 8.35 -4.14
CA HIS A 70 -7.60 8.70 -3.17
C HIS A 70 -8.87 9.31 -3.79
N THR A 71 -8.99 9.23 -5.12
CA THR A 71 -10.05 9.86 -5.89
C THR A 71 -11.06 8.79 -6.30
N ASP A 72 -12.13 8.63 -5.51
CA ASP A 72 -13.25 7.71 -5.84
C ASP A 72 -14.18 8.36 -6.87
N VAL A 73 -13.63 8.68 -8.06
CA VAL A 73 -14.31 9.39 -9.16
C VAL A 73 -15.61 8.71 -9.58
N ILE A 74 -15.67 7.39 -9.43
CA ILE A 74 -16.73 6.55 -10.02
C ILE A 74 -17.59 5.88 -8.94
N GLY A 75 -17.24 5.97 -7.65
CA GLY A 75 -18.00 5.34 -6.56
C GLY A 75 -18.07 3.82 -6.68
N THR A 76 -17.11 3.19 -7.37
CA THR A 76 -17.11 1.76 -7.70
C THR A 76 -16.50 0.90 -6.61
N SER A 77 -15.77 1.51 -5.67
CA SER A 77 -15.05 0.85 -4.57
C SER A 77 -15.91 -0.20 -3.85
N LYS A 78 -17.16 0.16 -3.51
CA LYS A 78 -18.11 -0.69 -2.76
C LYS A 78 -18.96 -1.62 -3.63
N LEU A 79 -18.85 -1.56 -4.96
CA LEU A 79 -19.57 -2.48 -5.83
C LEU A 79 -18.95 -3.87 -5.73
N THR A 80 -19.79 -4.90 -5.77
CA THR A 80 -19.29 -6.27 -5.86
C THR A 80 -18.80 -6.57 -7.27
N LEU A 81 -17.81 -7.47 -7.40
CA LEU A 81 -17.32 -7.92 -8.70
C LEU A 81 -18.44 -8.49 -9.55
N ARG A 82 -19.41 -9.19 -8.96
CA ARG A 82 -20.63 -9.65 -9.66
C ARG A 82 -21.38 -8.52 -10.35
N LYS A 83 -21.61 -7.41 -9.65
CA LYS A 83 -22.33 -6.25 -10.20
C LYS A 83 -21.51 -5.58 -11.30
N LEU A 84 -20.20 -5.45 -11.10
CA LEU A 84 -19.31 -4.81 -12.06
C LEU A 84 -19.18 -5.64 -13.35
N MET A 85 -18.96 -6.95 -13.23
CA MET A 85 -18.82 -7.87 -14.37
C MET A 85 -20.12 -8.03 -15.17
N ASN A 86 -21.28 -7.89 -14.53
CA ASN A 86 -22.58 -7.93 -15.20
C ASN A 86 -23.03 -6.57 -15.76
N SER A 87 -22.22 -5.52 -15.58
CA SER A 87 -22.53 -4.20 -16.13
C SER A 87 -22.30 -4.13 -17.64
N SER A 88 -22.90 -3.15 -18.29
CA SER A 88 -22.60 -2.86 -19.69
C SER A 88 -21.38 -1.97 -19.81
N ARG A 89 -20.44 -2.35 -20.68
CA ARG A 89 -19.33 -1.49 -21.06
C ARG A 89 -19.86 -0.31 -21.86
N LYS A 90 -19.47 0.91 -21.49
CA LYS A 90 -19.73 2.11 -22.30
C LYS A 90 -18.87 2.06 -23.57
N THR A 91 -19.44 2.44 -24.71
CA THR A 91 -18.77 2.46 -26.02
C THR A 91 -19.08 3.74 -26.78
N GLY A 92 -18.23 4.08 -27.76
CA GLY A 92 -18.37 5.26 -28.61
C GLY A 92 -18.41 6.55 -27.81
N ASP A 93 -19.24 7.51 -28.24
CA ASP A 93 -19.35 8.84 -27.62
C ASP A 93 -19.66 8.79 -26.12
N LYS A 94 -20.39 7.77 -25.64
CA LYS A 94 -20.67 7.61 -24.21
C LYS A 94 -19.43 7.25 -23.38
N LEU A 95 -18.47 6.54 -23.99
CA LEU A 95 -17.18 6.27 -23.36
C LEU A 95 -16.35 7.54 -23.32
N GLU A 96 -16.26 8.25 -24.44
CA GLU A 96 -15.50 9.51 -24.57
C GLU A 96 -15.93 10.54 -23.53
N VAL A 97 -17.23 10.86 -23.48
CA VAL A 97 -17.79 11.78 -22.49
C VAL A 97 -17.51 11.32 -21.06
N SER A 98 -17.55 10.01 -20.80
CA SER A 98 -17.26 9.49 -19.47
C SER A 98 -15.79 9.65 -19.09
N LEU A 99 -14.85 9.45 -20.03
CA LEU A 99 -13.41 9.62 -19.81
C LEU A 99 -13.06 11.09 -19.61
N GLU A 100 -13.67 12.00 -20.37
CA GLU A 100 -13.50 13.46 -20.19
C GLU A 100 -13.99 13.92 -18.82
N ILE A 101 -15.17 13.45 -18.39
CA ILE A 101 -15.69 13.74 -17.05
C ILE A 101 -14.73 13.21 -15.98
N MET A 102 -14.23 11.99 -16.14
CA MET A 102 -13.26 11.42 -15.19
C MET A 102 -11.98 12.26 -15.11
N GLN A 103 -11.42 12.65 -16.26
CA GLN A 103 -10.24 13.51 -16.33
C GLN A 103 -10.49 14.85 -15.62
N GLY A 104 -11.61 15.50 -15.90
CA GLY A 104 -11.99 16.76 -15.26
C GLY A 104 -12.10 16.64 -13.74
N THR A 105 -12.69 15.54 -13.24
CA THR A 105 -12.77 15.27 -11.80
C THR A 105 -11.40 15.07 -11.17
N PHE A 106 -10.50 14.30 -11.81
CA PHE A 106 -9.12 14.15 -11.33
C PHE A 106 -8.40 15.50 -11.23
N VAL A 107 -8.50 16.36 -12.25
CA VAL A 107 -7.88 17.70 -12.22
C VAL A 107 -8.40 18.52 -11.03
N GLN A 108 -9.72 18.53 -10.80
CA GLN A 108 -10.29 19.29 -9.68
C GLN A 108 -9.84 18.73 -8.32
N GLU A 109 -9.79 17.41 -8.16
CA GLU A 109 -9.33 16.80 -6.91
C GLU A 109 -7.84 16.99 -6.66
N ILE A 110 -6.98 16.86 -7.68
CA ILE A 110 -5.54 17.10 -7.54
C ILE A 110 -5.30 18.57 -7.18
N LYS A 111 -6.04 19.52 -7.76
CA LYS A 111 -5.94 20.95 -7.40
C LYS A 111 -6.43 21.25 -5.99
N ALA A 112 -7.54 20.63 -5.58
CA ALA A 112 -8.17 20.90 -4.29
C ALA A 112 -7.41 20.25 -3.12
N SER A 113 -6.88 19.05 -3.34
CA SER A 113 -6.38 18.17 -2.28
C SER A 113 -5.08 17.45 -2.58
N GLY A 114 -4.49 17.60 -3.76
CA GLY A 114 -3.17 17.07 -4.08
C GLY A 114 -2.04 17.83 -3.39
N ASP A 115 -0.84 17.24 -3.43
CA ASP A 115 0.38 17.88 -2.94
C ASP A 115 0.68 19.14 -3.77
N ARG A 116 0.89 20.29 -3.13
CA ARG A 116 1.12 21.58 -3.82
C ARG A 116 2.38 21.62 -4.69
N ARG A 117 3.26 20.63 -4.56
CA ARG A 117 4.48 20.48 -5.37
C ARG A 117 4.24 19.64 -6.63
N ILE A 118 2.99 19.35 -6.98
CA ILE A 118 2.63 18.83 -8.29
C ILE A 118 2.50 20.04 -9.22
N ASP A 119 3.41 20.12 -10.19
CA ASP A 119 3.56 21.33 -11.02
C ASP A 119 2.39 21.51 -12.01
N ASP A 120 1.90 20.42 -12.60
CA ASP A 120 0.82 20.45 -13.58
C ASP A 120 -0.21 19.31 -13.35
N PRO A 121 -1.28 19.59 -12.57
CA PRO A 121 -2.38 18.66 -12.34
C PRO A 121 -3.09 18.20 -13.62
N GLU A 122 -3.14 19.04 -14.65
CA GLU A 122 -3.79 18.75 -15.92
C GLU A 122 -3.02 17.72 -16.72
N ILE A 123 -1.70 17.88 -16.85
CA ILE A 123 -0.82 16.92 -17.51
C ILE A 123 -0.89 15.57 -16.77
N LEU A 124 -0.77 15.57 -15.45
CA LEU A 124 -0.82 14.34 -14.65
C LEU A 124 -2.14 13.56 -14.86
N ALA A 125 -3.28 14.25 -14.80
CA ALA A 125 -4.57 13.63 -15.05
C ALA A 125 -4.72 13.15 -16.51
N GLN A 126 -4.19 13.91 -17.48
CA GLN A 126 -4.22 13.54 -18.89
C GLN A 126 -3.40 12.29 -19.18
N GLU A 127 -2.18 12.20 -18.66
CA GLU A 127 -1.30 11.04 -18.81
C GLU A 127 -1.93 9.78 -18.21
N PHE A 128 -2.49 9.90 -17.00
CA PHE A 128 -3.21 8.81 -16.36
C PHE A 128 -4.39 8.34 -17.19
N MET A 129 -5.24 9.26 -17.67
CA MET A 129 -6.42 8.91 -18.47
C MET A 129 -6.05 8.38 -19.85
N ALA A 130 -4.93 8.81 -20.44
CA ALA A 130 -4.39 8.24 -21.66
C ALA A 130 -3.97 6.77 -21.45
N ALA A 131 -3.36 6.45 -20.32
CA ALA A 131 -3.04 5.06 -19.96
C ALA A 131 -4.31 4.21 -19.74
N VAL A 132 -5.32 4.74 -19.06
CA VAL A 132 -6.63 4.06 -18.88
C VAL A 132 -7.30 3.78 -20.23
N ARG A 133 -7.27 4.74 -21.15
CA ARG A 133 -7.79 4.59 -22.51
C ARG A 133 -7.04 3.50 -23.28
N ALA A 134 -5.71 3.59 -23.33
CA ALA A 134 -4.87 2.62 -24.01
C ALA A 134 -5.10 1.19 -23.47
N PHE A 135 -5.26 1.05 -22.16
CA PHE A 135 -5.61 -0.22 -21.53
C PHE A 135 -6.98 -0.74 -21.99
N GLY A 136 -7.99 0.14 -22.03
CA GLY A 136 -9.33 -0.20 -22.53
C GLY A 136 -9.34 -0.63 -24.00
N ASP A 137 -8.56 0.05 -24.84
CA ASP A 137 -8.45 -0.24 -26.28
C ASP A 137 -7.73 -1.57 -26.55
N ALA A 138 -6.68 -1.87 -25.78
CA ALA A 138 -5.96 -3.14 -25.84
C ALA A 138 -6.81 -4.33 -25.39
N ASN A 139 -7.90 -4.09 -24.66
CA ASN A 139 -8.79 -5.11 -24.14
C ASN A 139 -10.24 -4.92 -24.66
N PRO A 140 -10.52 -5.17 -25.96
CA PRO A 140 -11.80 -4.84 -26.62
C PRO A 140 -13.00 -5.72 -26.22
N GLY A 141 -12.96 -6.43 -25.09
CA GLY A 141 -14.03 -7.32 -24.63
C GLY A 141 -15.20 -6.64 -23.92
N ASP A 142 -16.09 -7.47 -23.38
CA ASP A 142 -17.17 -7.05 -22.49
C ASP A 142 -16.64 -6.55 -21.13
N ALA A 143 -17.53 -6.01 -20.29
CA ALA A 143 -17.14 -5.47 -18.98
C ALA A 143 -16.42 -6.52 -18.11
N LYS A 144 -16.88 -7.78 -18.16
CA LYS A 144 -16.24 -8.89 -17.46
C LYS A 144 -14.80 -9.11 -17.91
N SER A 145 -14.57 -9.18 -19.22
CA SER A 145 -13.23 -9.39 -19.79
C SER A 145 -12.29 -8.24 -19.42
N LEU A 146 -12.79 -7.00 -19.45
CA LEU A 146 -12.01 -5.81 -19.07
C LEU A 146 -11.63 -5.83 -17.58
N VAL A 147 -12.57 -6.19 -16.70
CA VAL A 147 -12.30 -6.32 -15.25
C VAL A 147 -11.26 -7.41 -14.99
N LEU A 148 -11.42 -8.58 -15.60
CA LEU A 148 -10.47 -9.68 -15.43
C LEU A 148 -9.08 -9.33 -15.98
N ALA A 149 -8.99 -8.64 -17.12
CA ALA A 149 -7.73 -8.16 -17.65
C ALA A 149 -7.04 -7.19 -16.69
N GLY A 150 -7.79 -6.24 -16.10
CA GLY A 150 -7.22 -5.26 -15.16
C GLY A 150 -6.71 -5.91 -13.87
N LEU A 151 -7.42 -6.91 -13.36
CA LEU A 151 -6.99 -7.69 -12.20
C LEU A 151 -5.79 -8.58 -12.53
N ALA A 152 -5.73 -9.14 -13.75
CA ALA A 152 -4.60 -9.96 -14.21
C ALA A 152 -3.28 -9.17 -14.31
N GLU A 153 -3.31 -7.89 -14.69
CA GLU A 153 -2.13 -7.00 -14.64
C GLU A 153 -1.56 -6.87 -13.21
N GLN A 154 -2.41 -7.02 -12.19
CA GLN A 154 -2.00 -7.03 -10.79
C GLN A 154 -1.60 -8.43 -10.29
N GLY A 155 -1.55 -9.42 -11.18
CA GLY A 155 -1.21 -10.80 -10.86
C GLY A 155 -2.33 -11.58 -10.17
N ILE A 156 -3.57 -11.09 -10.23
CA ILE A 156 -4.75 -11.76 -9.68
C ILE A 156 -5.33 -12.69 -10.75
N GLU A 157 -5.50 -13.96 -10.41
CA GLU A 157 -6.11 -14.96 -11.26
C GLU A 157 -7.60 -15.16 -10.92
N PRO A 158 -8.44 -15.66 -11.83
CA PRO A 158 -9.85 -15.91 -11.55
C PRO A 158 -10.11 -16.81 -10.33
N SER A 159 -9.18 -17.72 -10.00
CA SER A 159 -9.24 -18.58 -8.81
C SER A 159 -9.08 -17.82 -7.51
N ASP A 160 -8.49 -16.63 -7.55
CA ASP A 160 -8.25 -15.79 -6.37
C ASP A 160 -9.46 -14.89 -6.06
N LEU A 161 -10.49 -14.93 -6.91
CA LEU A 161 -11.65 -14.03 -6.85
C LEU A 161 -12.91 -14.73 -6.31
N HIS A 162 -13.62 -14.03 -5.43
CA HIS A 162 -15.00 -14.34 -5.10
C HIS A 162 -15.92 -13.25 -5.67
N LEU A 163 -17.01 -13.64 -6.33
CA LEU A 163 -17.92 -12.70 -6.99
C LEU A 163 -18.60 -11.70 -6.03
N ASP A 164 -18.65 -12.04 -4.75
CA ASP A 164 -19.25 -11.20 -3.71
C ASP A 164 -18.22 -10.27 -3.05
N MET A 165 -16.92 -10.41 -3.36
CA MET A 165 -15.91 -9.41 -3.02
C MET A 165 -16.23 -8.08 -3.70
N THR A 166 -15.90 -7.01 -3.00
CA THR A 166 -15.94 -5.66 -3.53
C THR A 166 -14.75 -5.40 -4.47
N VAL A 167 -14.87 -4.38 -5.32
CA VAL A 167 -13.76 -3.93 -6.16
C VAL A 167 -12.57 -3.52 -5.30
N ASP A 168 -12.82 -2.82 -4.19
CA ASP A 168 -11.79 -2.38 -3.26
C ASP A 168 -11.01 -3.56 -2.66
N GLU A 169 -11.71 -4.59 -2.17
CA GLU A 169 -11.07 -5.82 -1.66
C GLU A 169 -10.23 -6.53 -2.73
N ALA A 170 -10.68 -6.55 -3.98
CA ALA A 170 -9.93 -7.15 -5.09
C ALA A 170 -8.66 -6.36 -5.42
N LEU A 171 -8.73 -5.02 -5.44
CA LEU A 171 -7.57 -4.15 -5.66
C LEU A 171 -6.58 -4.23 -4.50
N GLU A 172 -7.06 -4.27 -3.25
CA GLU A 172 -6.22 -4.48 -2.08
C GLU A 172 -5.46 -5.82 -2.15
N LEU A 173 -6.12 -6.88 -2.64
CA LEU A 173 -5.49 -8.19 -2.85
C LEU A 173 -4.41 -8.11 -3.93
N GLY A 174 -4.65 -7.40 -5.04
CA GLY A 174 -3.67 -7.19 -6.10
C GLY A 174 -2.44 -6.42 -5.63
N VAL A 175 -2.63 -5.34 -4.88
CA VAL A 175 -1.53 -4.59 -4.25
C VAL A 175 -0.74 -5.50 -3.30
N PHE A 176 -1.42 -6.31 -2.49
CA PHE A 176 -0.76 -7.27 -1.62
C PHE A 176 0.08 -8.28 -2.41
N PHE A 177 -0.49 -8.92 -3.43
CA PHE A 177 0.23 -9.89 -4.27
C PHE A 177 1.40 -9.28 -5.04
N SER A 178 1.26 -8.08 -5.58
CA SER A 178 2.36 -7.36 -6.23
C SER A 178 3.53 -7.13 -5.28
N ARG A 179 3.25 -6.72 -4.03
CA ARG A 179 4.27 -6.56 -2.99
C ARG A 179 4.92 -7.88 -2.61
N VAL A 180 4.13 -8.94 -2.39
CA VAL A 180 4.64 -10.30 -2.08
C VAL A 180 5.55 -10.80 -3.22
N ARG A 181 5.12 -10.64 -4.47
CA ARG A 181 5.91 -11.03 -5.65
C ARG A 181 7.24 -10.28 -5.71
N THR A 182 7.22 -8.99 -5.43
CA THR A 182 8.42 -8.14 -5.43
C THR A 182 9.42 -8.62 -4.37
N VAL A 183 8.98 -8.85 -3.13
CA VAL A 183 9.89 -9.23 -2.03
C VAL A 183 10.35 -10.69 -2.07
N THR A 184 9.68 -11.53 -2.86
CA THR A 184 10.04 -12.95 -3.07
C THR A 184 10.76 -13.21 -4.38
N GLN A 185 10.94 -12.19 -5.22
CA GLN A 185 11.65 -12.29 -6.48
C GLN A 185 13.09 -12.80 -6.24
N GLY A 186 13.48 -13.84 -6.96
CA GLY A 186 14.79 -14.47 -6.82
C GLY A 186 14.97 -15.39 -5.60
N LYS A 187 13.94 -15.57 -4.75
CA LYS A 187 14.01 -16.45 -3.56
C LYS A 187 13.65 -17.92 -3.80
N GLY A 188 13.42 -18.32 -5.06
CA GLY A 188 13.11 -19.71 -5.44
C GLY A 188 11.73 -20.21 -4.95
N MET A 189 10.84 -19.32 -4.51
CA MET A 189 9.50 -19.67 -4.06
C MET A 189 8.53 -19.72 -5.25
N LEU A 190 7.77 -20.82 -5.38
CA LEU A 190 6.76 -20.96 -6.44
C LEU A 190 5.56 -20.07 -6.13
N TRP A 191 5.16 -19.23 -7.11
CA TRP A 191 4.07 -18.27 -6.95
C TRP A 191 2.74 -18.90 -6.51
N GLN A 192 2.39 -20.03 -7.10
CA GLN A 192 1.15 -20.74 -6.76
C GLN A 192 1.14 -21.29 -5.33
N GLU A 193 2.30 -21.63 -4.77
CA GLU A 193 2.41 -22.05 -3.37
C GLU A 193 2.39 -20.84 -2.43
N LEU A 194 2.96 -19.71 -2.84
CA LEU A 194 2.88 -18.45 -2.09
C LEU A 194 1.43 -18.03 -1.89
N LYS A 195 0.62 -17.99 -2.95
CA LYS A 195 -0.80 -17.60 -2.87
C LYS A 195 -1.63 -18.48 -1.93
N LYS A 196 -1.31 -19.78 -1.84
CA LYS A 196 -2.01 -20.71 -0.94
C LYS A 196 -1.64 -20.55 0.52
N ARG A 197 -0.36 -20.25 0.79
CA ARG A 197 0.24 -20.29 2.14
C ARG A 197 0.29 -18.92 2.82
N VAL A 198 0.38 -17.86 2.03
CA VAL A 198 0.58 -16.49 2.52
C VAL A 198 -0.73 -15.72 2.41
N ARG A 199 -1.29 -15.29 3.53
CA ARG A 199 -2.60 -14.62 3.59
C ARG A 199 -2.43 -13.22 4.17
N LYS A 200 -3.15 -12.22 3.66
CA LYS A 200 -3.07 -10.85 4.21
C LYS A 200 -3.26 -10.80 5.74
N SER A 201 -4.14 -11.66 6.26
CA SER A 201 -4.45 -11.76 7.70
C SER A 201 -3.34 -12.35 8.58
N ASN A 202 -2.35 -13.05 8.02
CA ASN A 202 -1.23 -13.61 8.79
C ASN A 202 0.07 -12.83 8.63
N ILE A 203 0.06 -11.73 7.87
CA ILE A 203 1.21 -10.86 7.66
C ILE A 203 1.09 -9.61 8.54
N PRO A 204 1.93 -9.44 9.60
CA PRO A 204 1.78 -8.34 10.56
C PRO A 204 1.79 -6.96 9.90
N SER A 205 2.73 -6.67 9.00
CA SER A 205 2.76 -5.39 8.29
C SER A 205 1.49 -5.12 7.48
N ALA A 206 0.87 -6.15 6.89
CA ALA A 206 -0.35 -6.00 6.10
C ALA A 206 -1.57 -5.78 7.00
N VAL A 207 -1.61 -6.40 8.19
CA VAL A 207 -2.63 -6.18 9.22
C VAL A 207 -2.54 -4.74 9.74
N VAL A 208 -1.34 -4.27 10.10
CA VAL A 208 -1.11 -2.89 10.58
C VAL A 208 -1.57 -1.87 9.54
N VAL A 209 -1.11 -2.00 8.28
CA VAL A 209 -1.50 -1.07 7.22
C VAL A 209 -3.02 -1.11 6.99
N GLY A 210 -3.59 -2.30 6.89
CA GLY A 210 -5.01 -2.49 6.63
C GLY A 210 -5.92 -1.90 7.70
N ASP A 211 -5.52 -1.97 8.98
CA ASP A 211 -6.36 -1.49 10.07
C ASP A 211 -6.09 -0.03 10.46
N VAL A 212 -4.84 0.43 10.44
CA VAL A 212 -4.51 1.82 10.76
C VAL A 212 -5.02 2.76 9.66
N ALA A 213 -4.91 2.37 8.38
CA ALA A 213 -5.35 3.21 7.26
C ALA A 213 -6.84 3.57 7.32
N LYS A 214 -7.69 2.67 7.84
CA LYS A 214 -9.15 2.90 7.99
C LYS A 214 -9.50 4.06 8.92
N PHE A 215 -8.59 4.43 9.82
CA PHE A 215 -8.82 5.46 10.84
C PHE A 215 -7.92 6.68 10.66
N LEU A 216 -7.19 6.76 9.54
CA LEU A 216 -6.44 7.97 9.23
C LEU A 216 -7.42 9.12 8.94
N PRO A 217 -7.25 10.27 9.61
CA PRO A 217 -8.06 11.43 9.33
C PRO A 217 -7.81 11.91 7.89
N THR A 218 -8.88 12.15 7.13
CA THR A 218 -8.77 12.81 5.83
C THR A 218 -8.22 14.21 6.02
N THR A 219 -7.08 14.49 5.41
CA THR A 219 -6.48 15.82 5.37
C THR A 219 -6.94 16.58 4.14
N VAL A 220 -6.99 17.91 4.24
CA VAL A 220 -7.33 18.78 3.10
C VAL A 220 -6.27 18.67 2.01
N GLU A 221 -5.01 18.49 2.40
CA GLU A 221 -3.86 18.29 1.50
C GLU A 221 -3.27 16.90 1.73
N ARG A 222 -3.26 16.08 0.68
CA ARG A 222 -2.71 14.72 0.66
C ARG A 222 -1.21 14.80 0.37
N LYS A 223 -0.41 14.79 1.43
CA LYS A 223 1.05 14.85 1.32
C LYS A 223 1.61 13.46 1.03
N GLY A 224 2.59 13.37 0.14
CA GLY A 224 3.31 12.11 -0.11
C GLY A 224 3.94 11.48 1.15
N SER A 225 4.19 12.28 2.20
CA SER A 225 4.70 11.80 3.48
C SER A 225 3.74 10.86 4.22
N GLU A 226 2.43 10.89 3.94
CA GLU A 226 1.46 9.99 4.57
C GLU A 226 1.73 8.52 4.19
N LEU A 227 2.23 8.27 2.97
CA LEU A 227 2.67 6.94 2.55
C LEU A 227 3.89 6.46 3.37
N ASN A 228 4.84 7.37 3.64
CA ASN A 228 6.02 7.06 4.45
C ASN A 228 5.64 6.77 5.90
N ASP A 229 4.73 7.56 6.49
CA ASP A 229 4.25 7.35 7.85
C ASP A 229 3.59 5.98 8.01
N MET A 230 2.81 5.56 7.00
CA MET A 230 2.20 4.23 6.95
C MET A 230 3.24 3.11 6.80
N HIS A 231 4.32 3.33 6.05
CA HIS A 231 5.41 2.37 5.97
C HIS A 231 6.15 2.23 7.30
N LEU A 232 6.44 3.35 7.98
CA LEU A 232 7.07 3.34 9.30
C LEU A 232 6.17 2.71 10.37
N ALA A 233 4.85 2.86 10.26
CA ALA A 233 3.88 2.23 11.16
C ALA A 233 4.05 0.69 11.22
N THR A 234 4.53 0.06 10.15
CA THR A 234 4.77 -1.39 10.12
C THR A 234 5.92 -1.85 11.03
N LEU A 235 6.71 -0.93 11.59
CA LEU A 235 7.71 -1.22 12.62
C LEU A 235 7.11 -1.40 14.02
N ALA A 236 5.86 -0.98 14.25
CA ALA A 236 5.22 -1.06 15.58
C ALA A 236 5.20 -2.45 16.23
N PRO A 237 5.04 -3.56 15.47
CA PRO A 237 5.17 -4.91 16.02
C PRO A 237 6.60 -5.33 16.40
N TYR A 238 7.62 -4.61 15.91
CA TYR A 238 9.03 -5.02 15.99
C TYR A 238 9.89 -4.13 16.88
N ALA A 239 9.48 -2.88 17.12
CA ALA A 239 10.16 -1.95 18.01
C ALA A 239 9.52 -2.00 19.39
N ASP A 240 10.30 -1.88 20.47
CA ASP A 240 9.74 -1.79 21.83
C ASP A 240 8.77 -0.61 21.98
N VAL A 241 9.12 0.51 21.33
CA VAL A 241 8.34 1.75 21.30
C VAL A 241 8.42 2.37 19.92
N THR A 242 7.27 2.72 19.33
CA THR A 242 7.16 3.46 18.06
C THR A 242 6.58 4.84 18.31
N PHE A 243 7.38 5.87 18.03
CA PHE A 243 6.95 7.26 18.14
C PHE A 243 6.32 7.73 16.83
N VAL A 244 5.11 8.26 16.91
CA VAL A 244 4.36 8.74 15.76
C VAL A 244 3.79 10.14 16.00
N ASP A 245 3.38 10.81 14.92
CA ASP A 245 2.71 12.10 15.00
C ASP A 245 1.31 11.99 15.66
N LYS A 246 0.67 13.14 15.90
CA LYS A 246 -0.67 13.19 16.50
C LYS A 246 -1.74 12.43 15.68
N ARG A 247 -1.65 12.43 14.35
CA ARG A 247 -2.67 11.85 13.45
C ARG A 247 -2.56 10.33 13.44
N MET A 248 -1.35 9.82 13.25
CA MET A 248 -1.03 8.39 13.32
C MET A 248 -1.36 7.83 14.70
N HIS A 249 -1.02 8.53 15.78
CA HIS A 249 -1.35 8.08 17.14
C HIS A 249 -2.88 7.95 17.34
N HIS A 250 -3.66 8.89 16.81
CA HIS A 250 -5.12 8.79 16.84
C HIS A 250 -5.63 7.60 16.03
N ALA A 251 -5.09 7.37 14.82
CA ALA A 251 -5.46 6.25 13.96
C ALA A 251 -5.17 4.90 14.64
N PHE A 252 -3.96 4.72 15.20
CA PHE A 252 -3.60 3.54 16.00
C PHE A 252 -4.56 3.33 17.17
N ARG A 253 -4.84 4.38 17.95
CA ARG A 253 -5.76 4.28 19.09
C ARG A 253 -7.17 3.83 18.69
N GLN A 254 -7.69 4.30 17.55
CA GLN A 254 -8.97 3.85 17.03
C GLN A 254 -8.89 2.42 16.50
N ALA A 255 -7.80 2.07 15.82
CA ALA A 255 -7.56 0.73 15.30
C ALA A 255 -7.51 -0.30 16.43
N PHE A 256 -6.73 -0.06 17.50
CA PHE A 256 -6.66 -0.93 18.69
C PHE A 256 -8.03 -1.14 19.34
N ARG A 257 -8.85 -0.09 19.44
CA ARG A 257 -10.22 -0.19 19.98
C ARG A 257 -11.15 -1.06 19.14
N LYS A 258 -10.90 -1.16 17.83
CA LYS A 258 -11.76 -1.88 16.87
C LYS A 258 -11.24 -3.28 16.55
N ASN A 259 -9.93 -3.47 16.61
CA ASN A 259 -9.27 -4.75 16.45
C ASN A 259 -8.30 -4.97 17.62
N LYS A 260 -8.71 -5.78 18.58
CA LYS A 260 -7.89 -6.09 19.76
C LYS A 260 -6.65 -6.92 19.39
N SER A 261 -6.73 -7.79 18.40
CA SER A 261 -5.57 -8.54 17.92
C SER A 261 -4.49 -7.64 17.35
N LEU A 262 -4.85 -6.46 16.81
CA LEU A 262 -3.86 -5.45 16.41
C LEU A 262 -3.13 -4.85 17.62
N GLU A 263 -3.83 -4.61 18.73
CA GLU A 263 -3.24 -4.15 19.99
C GLU A 263 -2.30 -5.21 20.59
N GLU A 264 -2.61 -6.49 20.40
CA GLU A 264 -1.81 -7.62 20.89
C GLU A 264 -0.51 -7.83 20.10
N ILE A 265 -0.51 -7.57 18.78
CA ILE A 265 0.70 -7.72 17.94
C ILE A 265 1.61 -6.49 17.93
N CYS A 266 1.07 -5.30 18.20
CA CYS A 266 1.85 -4.08 18.26
C CYS A 266 2.44 -3.90 19.65
N ASN A 267 3.71 -3.53 19.72
CA ASN A 267 4.28 -3.03 20.97
C ASN A 267 3.80 -1.59 21.22
N ARG A 268 4.49 -0.87 22.11
CA ARG A 268 4.06 0.45 22.55
C ARG A 268 4.09 1.46 21.40
N VAL A 269 2.98 2.16 21.18
CA VAL A 269 2.89 3.27 20.22
C VAL A 269 2.64 4.56 20.99
N GLU A 270 3.57 5.52 20.88
CA GLU A 270 3.54 6.77 21.64
C GLU A 270 3.51 7.98 20.70
N ARG A 271 2.99 9.10 21.21
CA ARG A 271 2.99 10.37 20.48
C ARG A 271 4.21 11.20 20.85
N ALA A 272 5.02 11.57 19.86
CA ALA A 272 6.03 12.63 20.00
C ALA A 272 5.65 13.83 19.11
N SER A 273 5.77 15.05 19.63
CA SER A 273 5.51 16.26 18.84
C SER A 273 6.76 16.73 18.09
N SER A 274 7.92 16.38 18.62
CA SER A 274 9.24 16.62 18.03
C SER A 274 10.18 15.46 18.35
N TYR A 275 11.16 15.21 17.48
CA TYR A 275 12.27 14.29 17.77
C TYR A 275 12.99 14.63 19.08
N ARG A 276 13.00 15.91 19.46
CA ARG A 276 13.64 16.38 20.70
C ARG A 276 12.92 15.93 21.98
N ASP A 277 11.67 15.51 21.87
CA ASP A 277 10.85 15.06 23.00
C ASP A 277 11.07 13.56 23.29
N ILE A 278 11.62 12.82 22.31
CA ILE A 278 11.76 11.36 22.39
C ILE A 278 12.63 10.93 23.58
N PRO A 279 13.82 11.52 23.83
CA PRO A 279 14.65 11.10 24.96
C PRO A 279 13.93 11.23 26.30
N GLN A 280 13.23 12.35 26.54
CA GLN A 280 12.52 12.56 27.82
C GLN A 280 11.33 11.61 27.95
N ILE A 281 10.66 11.29 26.83
CA ILE A 281 9.58 10.31 26.87
C ILE A 281 10.17 8.93 27.21
N VAL A 282 11.22 8.49 26.52
CA VAL A 282 11.88 7.18 26.76
C VAL A 282 12.36 7.04 28.20
N ASP A 283 12.98 8.08 28.77
CA ASP A 283 13.44 8.09 30.17
C ASP A 283 12.29 7.97 31.19
N SER A 284 11.05 8.20 30.76
CA SER A 284 9.84 8.13 31.59
C SER A 284 8.99 6.87 31.38
N LEU A 285 9.39 5.98 30.45
CA LEU A 285 8.67 4.74 30.13
C LEU A 285 8.97 3.61 31.11
#